data_AF-K2S470-F1
#
_entry.id   AF-K2S470-F1
#
_cell.length_a   1.000
_cell.length_b   1.000
_cell.length_c   1.000
_cell.angle_alpha   90.00
_cell.angle_beta   90.00
_cell.angle_gamma   90.00
#
_symmetry.space_group_name_H-M   'P 1'
#
loop_
_entity.id
_entity.type
_entity.pdbx_description
1 polymer ?
#
loop_
_entity_poly.entity_id
_entity_poly.type
_entity_poly.pdbx_seq_one_letter_code
_entity_poly.pdbx_strand_id
1 'polypeptide(L)'
;MAIGAYVLLFALGALFIQSLLRTLWSPLRAVPGSFWAQFTRLWYLKEVWTGTFPQTNIELHDKHGPIVRIAPNEYSVDDPEAIKIIYGHGTAFTKGPWYRASQPPHQANLFTLSDQKRHAEERRKFASLYAMSSLVTMEQAVDHCIECIKDRFAEMARQVKPFSASFPLVGPCNR
;
A
#
# COMPACT_ATOMS: atom_id res chain seq x y z
N MET A 1 36.72 -15.19 -15.51
CA MET A 1 36.44 -13.75 -15.44
C MET A 1 35.71 -13.25 -16.71
N ALA A 2 36.29 -13.37 -17.91
CA ALA A 2 35.68 -12.84 -19.15
C ALA A 2 34.37 -13.52 -19.59
N ILE A 3 34.28 -14.86 -19.52
CA ILE A 3 33.08 -15.60 -19.92
C ILE A 3 31.86 -15.20 -19.06
N GLY A 4 32.08 -14.99 -17.75
CA GLY A 4 31.04 -14.51 -16.83
C GLY A 4 30.51 -13.12 -17.20
N ALA A 5 31.38 -12.21 -17.66
CA ALA A 5 30.97 -10.88 -18.10
C ALA A 5 30.12 -10.93 -19.39
N TYR A 6 30.48 -11.78 -20.36
CA TYR A 6 29.68 -11.96 -21.57
C TYR A 6 28.33 -12.61 -21.32
N VAL A 7 28.26 -13.62 -20.44
CA VAL A 7 27.00 -14.24 -20.04
C VAL A 7 26.09 -13.22 -19.34
N LEU A 8 26.66 -12.38 -18.47
CA LEU A 8 25.91 -11.35 -17.75
C LEU A 8 25.42 -10.24 -18.70
N LEU A 9 26.24 -9.78 -19.64
CA LEU A 9 25.84 -8.84 -20.70
C LEU A 9 24.74 -9.41 -21.59
N PHE A 10 24.85 -10.68 -22.01
CA PHE A 10 23.82 -11.34 -22.80
C PHE A 10 22.50 -11.49 -22.03
N ALA A 11 22.57 -11.88 -20.75
CA ALA A 11 21.39 -11.99 -19.89
C ALA A 11 20.69 -10.62 -19.70
N LEU A 12 21.45 -9.56 -19.45
CA LEU A 12 20.91 -8.19 -19.35
C LEU A 12 20.30 -7.73 -20.68
N GLY A 13 20.96 -8.01 -21.80
CA GLY A 13 20.45 -7.71 -23.14
C GLY A 13 19.14 -8.45 -23.43
N ALA A 14 19.06 -9.74 -23.10
CA ALA A 14 17.86 -10.55 -23.28
C ALA A 14 16.70 -10.04 -22.42
N LEU A 15 16.94 -9.69 -21.15
CA LEU A 15 15.93 -9.10 -20.26
C LEU A 15 15.44 -7.75 -20.76
N PHE A 16 16.34 -6.90 -21.27
CA PHE A 16 15.98 -5.62 -21.86
C PHE A 16 15.11 -5.79 -23.10
N ILE A 17 15.50 -6.67 -24.03
CA ILE A 17 14.72 -6.99 -25.23
C ILE A 17 13.35 -7.56 -24.84
N GLN A 18 13.30 -8.46 -23.86
CA GLN A 18 12.03 -9.01 -23.38
C GLN A 18 11.11 -7.93 -22.79
N SER A 19 11.64 -7.00 -22.00
CA SER A 19 10.87 -5.88 -21.46
C SER A 19 10.34 -4.97 -22.57
N LEU A 20 11.19 -4.68 -23.55
CA LEU A 20 10.82 -3.87 -24.72
C LEU A 20 9.71 -4.53 -25.54
N LEU A 21 9.86 -5.81 -25.88
CA LEU A 21 8.85 -6.56 -26.63
C LEU A 21 7.51 -6.65 -25.88
N ARG A 22 7.55 -6.89 -24.56
CA ARG A 22 6.33 -6.86 -23.72
C ARG A 22 5.64 -5.50 -23.77
N THR A 23 6.39 -4.42 -23.74
CA THR A 23 5.84 -3.05 -23.79
C THR A 23 5.24 -2.74 -25.16
N LEU A 24 5.91 -3.16 -26.24
CA LEU A 24 5.46 -2.92 -27.62
C LEU A 24 4.26 -3.77 -28.02
N TRP A 25 4.18 -5.02 -27.55
CA TRP A 25 3.06 -5.92 -27.83
C TRP A 25 1.91 -5.83 -26.82
N SER A 26 2.04 -5.01 -25.78
CA SER A 26 0.95 -4.83 -24.82
C SER A 26 -0.20 -4.04 -25.46
N PRO A 27 -1.46 -4.49 -25.35
CA PRO A 27 -2.63 -3.73 -25.80
C PRO A 27 -2.76 -2.39 -25.05
N LEU A 28 -2.14 -2.29 -23.88
CA LEU A 28 -2.14 -1.09 -23.04
C LEU A 28 -1.00 -0.13 -23.34
N ARG A 29 -0.24 -0.32 -24.44
CA ARG A 29 0.90 0.54 -24.83
C ARG A 29 0.57 2.04 -24.90
N ALA A 30 -0.68 2.38 -25.21
CA ALA A 30 -1.15 3.75 -25.36
C ALA A 30 -1.30 4.49 -24.03
N VAL A 31 -1.30 3.78 -22.90
CA VAL A 31 -1.44 4.40 -21.58
C VAL A 31 -0.22 5.28 -21.29
N PRO A 32 -0.41 6.59 -21.08
CA PRO A 32 0.68 7.52 -20.81
C PRO A 32 1.30 7.28 -19.43
N GLY A 33 2.51 7.76 -19.21
CA GLY A 33 3.23 7.63 -17.95
C GLY A 33 4.66 8.14 -18.06
N SER A 34 5.45 8.00 -17.00
CA SER A 34 6.86 8.39 -17.05
C SER A 34 7.60 7.53 -18.09
N PHE A 35 8.54 8.11 -18.83
CA PHE A 35 9.26 7.41 -19.89
C PHE A 35 9.92 6.12 -19.38
N TRP A 36 10.51 6.19 -18.18
CA TRP A 36 11.18 5.06 -17.55
C TRP A 36 10.21 4.00 -16.99
N ALA A 37 9.02 4.38 -16.54
CA ALA A 37 7.99 3.45 -16.06
C ALA A 37 7.51 2.47 -17.14
N GLN A 38 7.72 2.79 -18.42
CA GLN A 38 7.37 1.87 -19.51
C GLN A 38 8.30 0.66 -19.56
N PHE A 39 9.60 0.85 -19.28
CA PHE A 39 10.62 -0.18 -19.50
C PHE A 39 11.05 -0.87 -18.22
N THR A 40 11.00 -0.17 -17.08
CA THR A 40 11.57 -0.67 -15.83
C THR A 40 10.82 -0.18 -14.60
N ARG A 41 10.86 -1.00 -13.53
CA ARG A 41 10.38 -0.64 -12.19
C ARG A 41 11.36 0.26 -11.43
N LEU A 42 12.58 0.45 -11.95
CA LEU A 42 13.62 1.21 -11.25
C LEU A 42 13.22 2.66 -10.98
N TRP A 43 12.48 3.27 -11.91
CA TRP A 43 11.95 4.61 -11.70
C TRP A 43 10.99 4.66 -10.51
N TYR A 44 10.02 3.75 -10.46
CA TYR A 44 9.08 3.65 -9.33
C TYR A 44 9.81 3.38 -8.02
N LEU A 45 10.78 2.47 -8.02
CA LEU A 45 11.59 2.17 -6.84
C LEU A 45 12.35 3.40 -6.33
N LYS A 46 12.92 4.21 -7.24
CA LYS A 46 13.58 5.46 -6.89
C LYS A 46 12.59 6.41 -6.21
N GLU A 47 11.42 6.64 -6.80
CA GLU A 47 10.40 7.55 -6.25
C GLU A 47 9.88 7.09 -4.88
N VAL A 48 9.72 5.78 -4.69
CA VAL A 48 9.34 5.20 -3.39
C VAL A 48 10.47 5.35 -2.37
N TRP A 49 11.72 5.12 -2.77
CA TRP A 49 12.89 5.28 -1.90
C TRP A 49 13.10 6.73 -1.46
N THR A 50 12.84 7.69 -2.33
CA THR A 50 12.90 9.13 -2.01
C THR A 50 11.67 9.62 -1.25
N GLY A 51 10.60 8.84 -1.20
CA GLY A 51 9.34 9.21 -0.55
C GLY A 51 8.52 10.25 -1.32
N THR A 52 8.84 10.49 -2.59
CA THR A 52 8.20 11.50 -3.46
C THR A 52 7.08 10.92 -4.31
N PHE A 53 6.91 9.59 -4.32
CA PHE A 53 5.94 8.92 -5.17
C PHE A 53 4.50 9.48 -5.08
N PRO A 54 3.92 9.79 -3.90
CA PRO A 54 2.56 10.30 -3.82
C PRO A 54 2.38 11.61 -4.60
N GLN A 55 3.33 12.55 -4.45
CA GLN A 55 3.30 13.83 -5.15
C GLN A 55 3.51 13.65 -6.65
N THR A 56 4.52 12.87 -7.03
CA THR A 56 4.81 12.54 -8.43
C THR A 56 3.61 11.86 -9.10
N ASN A 57 2.87 11.01 -8.38
CA ASN A 57 1.68 10.33 -8.92
C ASN A 57 0.54 11.33 -9.22
N ILE A 58 0.31 12.30 -8.32
CA ILE A 58 -0.68 13.36 -8.55
C ILE A 58 -0.31 14.18 -9.79
N GLU A 59 0.95 14.62 -9.89
CA GLU A 59 1.44 15.38 -11.06
C GLU A 59 1.30 14.60 -12.38
N LEU A 60 1.52 13.28 -12.33
CA LEU A 60 1.33 12.42 -13.49
C LEU A 60 -0.15 12.36 -13.90
N HIS A 61 -1.07 12.22 -12.95
CA HIS A 61 -2.50 12.22 -13.23
C HIS A 61 -2.98 13.58 -13.75
N ASP A 62 -2.47 14.69 -13.21
CA ASP A 62 -2.76 16.04 -13.70
C ASP A 62 -2.31 16.24 -15.16
N LYS A 63 -1.15 15.67 -15.52
CA LYS A 63 -0.56 15.84 -16.86
C LYS A 63 -1.12 14.88 -17.91
N HIS A 64 -1.41 13.64 -17.51
CA HIS A 64 -1.69 12.53 -18.43
C HIS A 64 -3.12 12.01 -18.33
N GLY A 65 -3.89 12.46 -17.34
CA GLY A 65 -5.28 12.12 -17.14
C GLY A 65 -5.51 10.97 -16.15
N PRO A 66 -6.69 10.34 -16.18
CA PRO A 66 -7.16 9.44 -15.12
C PRO A 66 -6.39 8.12 -15.05
N ILE A 67 -5.67 7.71 -16.09
CA ILE A 67 -4.94 6.44 -16.11
C ILE A 67 -3.49 6.70 -16.49
N VAL A 68 -2.58 6.35 -15.58
CA VAL A 68 -1.14 6.53 -15.79
C VAL A 68 -0.37 5.24 -15.51
N ARG A 69 0.67 4.98 -16.30
CA ARG A 69 1.58 3.86 -16.09
C ARG A 69 2.66 4.25 -15.09
N ILE A 70 2.76 3.48 -14.00
CA ILE A 70 3.76 3.68 -12.93
C ILE A 70 4.90 2.66 -13.00
N ALA A 71 4.65 1.47 -13.56
CA ALA A 71 5.67 0.47 -13.82
C ALA A 71 5.24 -0.46 -14.97
N PRO A 72 6.12 -1.36 -15.46
CA PRO A 72 5.72 -2.35 -16.46
C PRO A 72 4.60 -3.25 -15.91
N ASN A 73 3.43 -3.22 -16.56
CA ASN A 73 2.19 -3.88 -16.12
C ASN A 73 1.59 -3.37 -14.80
N GLU A 74 1.99 -2.18 -14.33
CA GLU A 74 1.39 -1.52 -13.17
C GLU A 74 0.87 -0.14 -13.56
N TYR A 75 -0.40 0.12 -13.23
CA TYR A 75 -1.14 1.30 -13.62
C TYR A 75 -1.79 1.91 -12.40
N SER A 76 -1.69 3.23 -12.28
CA SER A 76 -2.45 4.02 -11.33
C SER A 76 -3.70 4.54 -12.05
N VAL A 77 -4.85 4.43 -11.38
CA VAL A 77 -6.16 4.81 -11.91
C VAL A 77 -6.81 5.76 -10.92
N ASP A 78 -7.09 6.96 -11.40
CA ASP A 78 -7.81 8.03 -10.72
C ASP A 78 -9.11 8.31 -11.48
N ASP A 79 -10.04 7.36 -11.39
CA ASP A 79 -11.36 7.44 -12.01
C ASP A 79 -12.42 6.94 -11.03
N PRO A 80 -13.43 7.76 -10.67
CA PRO A 80 -14.51 7.34 -9.78
C PRO A 80 -15.33 6.16 -10.32
N GLU A 81 -15.46 6.00 -11.64
CA GLU A 81 -16.16 4.87 -12.24
C GLU A 81 -15.37 3.56 -12.06
N ALA A 82 -14.04 3.64 -12.13
CA ALA A 82 -13.15 2.49 -11.95
C ALA A 82 -13.22 1.92 -10.51
N ILE A 83 -13.57 2.72 -9.50
CA ILE A 83 -13.72 2.26 -8.12
C ILE A 83 -14.75 1.13 -8.04
N LYS A 84 -15.89 1.26 -8.71
CA LYS A 84 -16.94 0.22 -8.72
C LYS A 84 -16.50 -1.02 -9.48
N ILE A 85 -15.68 -0.87 -10.52
CA ILE A 85 -15.18 -1.99 -11.33
C ILE A 85 -14.11 -2.78 -10.59
N ILE A 86 -13.23 -2.10 -9.86
CA ILE A 86 -12.10 -2.72 -9.15
C ILE A 86 -12.55 -3.25 -7.78
N TYR A 87 -13.21 -2.41 -6.99
CA TYR A 87 -13.57 -2.68 -5.60
C TYR A 87 -15.03 -3.07 -5.40
N GLY A 88 -15.82 -3.19 -6.48
CA GLY A 88 -17.21 -3.60 -6.41
C GLY A 88 -17.41 -5.00 -5.83
N HIS A 89 -18.67 -5.32 -5.52
CA HIS A 89 -19.04 -6.64 -5.04
C HIS A 89 -18.98 -7.66 -6.19
N GLY A 90 -18.32 -8.80 -5.94
CA GLY A 90 -18.20 -9.87 -6.93
C GLY A 90 -17.19 -9.61 -8.05
N THR A 91 -16.31 -8.63 -7.91
CA THR A 91 -15.27 -8.37 -8.91
C THR A 91 -14.24 -9.49 -8.92
N ALA A 92 -13.67 -9.78 -10.08
CA ALA A 92 -12.59 -10.77 -10.22
C ALA A 92 -11.20 -10.22 -9.86
N PHE A 93 -11.12 -8.93 -9.48
CA PHE A 93 -9.85 -8.30 -9.12
C PHE A 93 -9.38 -8.79 -7.76
N THR A 94 -8.23 -9.46 -7.75
CA THR A 94 -7.55 -9.94 -6.54
C THR A 94 -6.41 -9.00 -6.18
N LYS A 95 -6.03 -9.00 -4.89
CA LYS A 95 -4.88 -8.20 -4.43
C LYS A 95 -3.62 -8.64 -5.16
N GLY A 96 -2.87 -7.66 -5.68
CA GLY A 96 -1.64 -7.92 -6.42
C GLY A 96 -0.49 -8.45 -5.55
N PRO A 97 0.62 -8.89 -6.18
CA PRO A 97 1.80 -9.42 -5.48
C PRO A 97 2.43 -8.44 -4.47
N TRP A 98 2.19 -7.14 -4.60
CA TRP A 98 2.68 -6.09 -3.70
C TRP A 98 2.35 -6.39 -2.23
N TYR A 99 1.16 -6.93 -1.94
CA TYR A 99 0.72 -7.25 -0.57
C TYR A 99 1.52 -8.38 0.08
N ARG A 100 2.25 -9.19 -0.69
CA ARG A 100 3.11 -10.26 -0.14
C ARG A 100 4.27 -9.70 0.67
N ALA A 101 4.72 -8.48 0.36
CA ALA A 101 5.82 -7.85 1.08
C ALA A 101 5.50 -7.61 2.57
N SER A 102 4.22 -7.42 2.90
CA SER A 102 3.75 -7.21 4.28
C SER A 102 3.22 -8.49 4.94
N GLN A 103 3.42 -9.66 4.32
CA GLN A 103 2.86 -10.91 4.83
C GLN A 103 3.68 -11.42 6.02
N PRO A 104 3.04 -11.75 7.16
CA PRO A 104 3.72 -12.39 8.27
C PRO A 104 4.32 -13.74 7.87
N PRO A 105 5.45 -14.18 8.49
CA PRO A 105 6.17 -15.39 8.09
C PRO A 105 5.33 -16.68 8.11
N HIS A 106 4.38 -16.76 9.04
CA HIS A 106 3.66 -18.00 9.34
C HIS A 106 2.28 -18.08 8.68
N GLN A 107 1.56 -16.96 8.57
CA GLN A 107 0.20 -16.96 8.04
C GLN A 107 -0.16 -15.61 7.43
N ALA A 108 -0.85 -15.65 6.28
CA ALA A 108 -1.46 -14.47 5.69
C ALA A 108 -2.59 -13.96 6.59
N ASN A 109 -2.57 -12.66 6.88
CA ASN A 109 -3.62 -12.00 7.64
C ASN A 109 -4.71 -11.46 6.70
N LEU A 110 -5.77 -10.88 7.26
CA LEU A 110 -6.87 -10.32 6.47
C LEU A 110 -6.38 -9.28 5.45
N PHE A 111 -5.33 -8.53 5.77
CA PHE A 111 -4.74 -7.52 4.89
C PHE A 111 -3.99 -8.14 3.69
N THR A 112 -3.22 -9.20 3.89
CA THR A 112 -2.37 -9.79 2.85
C THR A 112 -2.99 -10.94 2.07
N LEU A 113 -4.09 -11.52 2.56
CA LEU A 113 -4.84 -12.55 1.84
C LEU A 113 -5.34 -12.01 0.48
N SER A 114 -4.85 -12.63 -0.60
CA SER A 114 -5.24 -12.33 -1.99
C SER A 114 -6.39 -13.20 -2.51
N ASP A 115 -6.56 -14.40 -1.96
CA ASP A 115 -7.69 -15.30 -2.27
C ASP A 115 -8.99 -14.71 -1.71
N GLN A 116 -9.94 -14.42 -2.60
CA GLN A 116 -11.20 -13.77 -2.24
C GLN A 116 -12.10 -14.64 -1.35
N LYS A 117 -12.14 -15.95 -1.57
CA LYS A 117 -12.98 -16.87 -0.77
C LYS A 117 -12.46 -16.94 0.65
N ARG A 118 -11.16 -17.20 0.80
CA ARG A 118 -10.50 -17.24 2.11
C ARG A 118 -10.58 -15.88 2.80
N HIS A 119 -10.39 -14.79 2.07
CA HIS A 119 -10.56 -13.44 2.61
C HIS A 119 -11.98 -13.20 3.11
N ALA A 120 -13.02 -13.67 2.40
CA ALA A 120 -14.40 -13.53 2.83
C ALA A 120 -14.69 -14.34 4.10
N GLU A 121 -14.16 -15.57 4.19
CA GLU A 121 -14.26 -16.42 5.38
C GLU A 121 -13.58 -15.79 6.60
N GLU A 122 -12.34 -15.31 6.46
CA GLU A 122 -11.63 -14.63 7.55
C GLU A 122 -12.32 -13.33 7.95
N ARG A 123 -12.79 -12.52 6.99
CA ARG A 123 -13.54 -11.28 7.28
C ARG A 123 -14.79 -11.58 8.10
N ARG A 124 -15.52 -12.65 7.78
CA ARG A 124 -16.76 -13.03 8.47
C ARG A 124 -16.54 -13.32 9.96
N LYS A 125 -15.37 -13.84 10.35
CA LYS A 125 -15.03 -14.11 11.76
C LYS A 125 -14.93 -12.84 12.59
N PHE A 126 -14.46 -11.74 12.00
CA PHE A 126 -14.30 -10.45 12.70
C PHE A 126 -15.48 -9.50 12.50
N ALA A 127 -16.37 -9.77 11.52
CA ALA A 127 -17.45 -8.87 11.15
C ALA A 127 -18.39 -8.50 12.31
N SER A 128 -18.62 -9.43 13.25
CA SER A 128 -19.47 -9.16 14.42
C SER A 128 -18.86 -8.13 15.38
N LEU A 129 -17.54 -8.06 15.50
CA LEU A 129 -16.86 -7.08 16.37
C LEU A 129 -17.03 -5.64 15.88
N TYR A 130 -17.20 -5.47 14.57
CA TYR A 130 -17.43 -4.17 13.93
C TYR A 130 -18.92 -3.89 13.67
N ALA A 131 -19.82 -4.72 14.19
CA ALA A 131 -21.26 -4.45 14.12
C ALA A 131 -21.63 -3.26 15.00
N MET A 132 -22.63 -2.47 14.58
CA MET A 132 -23.08 -1.29 15.34
C MET A 132 -23.41 -1.61 16.81
N SER A 133 -24.04 -2.76 17.06
CA SER A 133 -24.34 -3.22 18.42
C SER A 133 -23.10 -3.40 19.29
N SER A 134 -22.00 -3.90 18.70
CA SER A 134 -20.72 -4.08 19.40
C SER A 134 -19.98 -2.76 19.56
N LEU A 135 -20.00 -1.89 18.54
CA LEU A 135 -19.36 -0.58 18.60
C LEU A 135 -19.94 0.31 19.69
N VAL A 136 -21.27 0.32 19.86
CA VAL A 136 -21.92 1.10 20.93
C VAL A 136 -21.47 0.61 22.31
N THR A 137 -21.30 -0.69 22.51
CA THR A 137 -20.79 -1.22 23.80
C THR A 137 -19.33 -0.83 24.08
N MET A 138 -18.55 -0.47 23.05
CA MET A 138 -17.16 -0.04 23.21
C MET A 138 -17.01 1.44 23.56
N GLU A 139 -18.07 2.24 23.48
CA GLU A 139 -18.03 3.69 23.72
C GLU A 139 -17.41 4.02 25.08
N GLN A 140 -17.89 3.40 26.16
CA GLN A 140 -17.37 3.63 27.51
C GLN A 140 -15.88 3.29 27.65
N ALA A 141 -15.41 2.24 26.96
CA ALA A 141 -14.01 1.85 26.99
C ALA A 141 -13.14 2.87 26.23
N VAL A 142 -13.65 3.40 25.11
CA VAL A 142 -12.97 4.45 24.34
C VAL A 142 -12.92 5.76 25.13
N ASP A 143 -14.02 6.15 25.76
CA ASP A 143 -14.09 7.35 26.62
C ASP A 143 -13.08 7.26 27.76
N HIS A 144 -12.98 6.09 28.40
CA HIS A 144 -11.99 5.86 29.43
C HIS A 144 -10.55 6.01 28.91
N CYS A 145 -10.23 5.44 27.73
CA CYS A 145 -8.92 5.65 27.11
C CYS A 145 -8.65 7.12 26.79
N ILE A 146 -9.66 7.88 26.34
CA ILE A 146 -9.55 9.31 26.07
C ILE A 146 -9.26 10.08 27.37
N GLU A 147 -9.95 9.76 28.47
CA GLU A 147 -9.69 10.36 29.78
C GLU A 147 -8.25 10.08 30.25
N CYS A 148 -7.81 8.81 30.19
CA CYS A 148 -6.43 8.45 30.53
C CYS A 148 -5.40 9.25 29.70
N ILE A 149 -5.63 9.40 28.39
CA ILE A 149 -4.74 10.18 27.51
C ILE A 149 -4.75 11.68 27.89
N LYS A 150 -5.92 12.25 28.18
CA LYS A 150 -6.05 13.65 28.60
C LYS A 150 -5.28 13.93 29.89
N ASP A 151 -5.42 13.04 30.87
CA ASP A 151 -4.71 13.18 32.15
C ASP A 151 -3.19 13.15 31.94
N ARG A 152 -2.68 12.25 31.08
CA ARG A 152 -1.26 12.20 30.73
C ARG A 152 -0.78 13.45 30.02
N PHE A 153 -1.54 13.98 29.07
CA PHE A 153 -1.19 15.25 28.43
C PHE A 153 -1.16 16.42 29.42
N ALA A 154 -2.07 16.44 30.40
CA ALA A 154 -2.08 17.46 31.46
C ALA A 154 -0.88 17.32 32.43
N GLU A 155 -0.43 16.11 32.73
CA GLU A 155 0.81 15.87 33.49
C GLU A 155 2.06 16.33 32.72
N MET A 156 2.14 15.99 31.43
CA MET A 156 3.26 16.39 30.58
C MET A 156 3.34 17.90 30.41
N ALA A 157 2.21 18.58 30.19
CA ALA A 157 2.15 20.04 30.06
C ALA A 157 2.70 20.76 31.30
N ARG A 158 2.45 20.20 32.51
CA ARG A 158 2.97 20.74 33.77
C ARG A 158 4.49 20.59 33.93
N GLN A 159 5.11 19.63 33.26
CA GLN A 159 6.55 19.37 33.37
C GLN A 159 7.42 20.20 32.43
N VAL A 160 6.84 21.02 31.53
CA VAL A 160 7.55 21.88 30.55
C VAL A 160 8.68 21.13 29.82
N LYS A 161 8.46 19.85 29.50
CA LYS A 161 9.37 19.07 28.67
C LYS A 161 8.82 19.02 27.24
N PRO A 162 9.65 19.25 26.21
CA PRO A 162 9.23 19.07 24.83
C PRO A 162 8.80 17.62 24.61
N PHE A 163 7.79 17.43 23.75
CA PHE A 163 7.26 16.12 23.37
C PHE A 163 8.42 15.19 22.93
N SER A 164 8.77 14.22 23.77
CA SER A 164 9.70 13.15 23.42
C SER A 164 8.91 11.84 23.37
N ALA A 165 9.01 11.13 22.24
CA ALA A 165 8.39 9.81 22.05
C ALA A 165 8.88 8.74 23.03
N SER A 166 9.85 9.08 23.88
CA SER A 166 10.39 8.28 24.97
C SER A 166 9.65 8.42 26.31
N PHE A 167 8.68 9.34 26.44
CA PHE A 167 7.84 9.37 27.64
C PHE A 167 6.92 8.13 27.62
N PRO A 168 6.93 7.30 28.67
CA PRO A 168 6.10 6.11 28.70
C PRO A 168 4.62 6.52 28.71
N LEU A 169 3.95 6.40 27.55
CA LEU A 169 2.50 6.57 27.42
C LEU A 169 1.73 5.49 28.20
N VAL A 170 2.40 4.41 28.58
CA VAL A 170 1.87 3.29 29.36
C VAL A 170 2.39 3.40 30.80
N GLY A 171 1.80 4.30 31.57
CA GLY A 171 1.84 4.25 33.04
C GLY A 171 0.51 3.73 33.57
N PRO A 172 0.43 3.23 34.82
CA PRO A 172 -0.84 2.76 35.39
C PRO A 172 -1.87 3.91 35.29
N CYS A 173 -2.94 3.70 34.53
CA CYS A 173 -4.07 4.63 34.58
C CYS A 173 -4.65 4.48 35.99
N ASN A 174 -4.54 5.54 36.79
CA ASN A 174 -4.76 5.47 38.21
C ASN A 174 -6.25 5.67 38.49
N ARG A 175 -7.05 4.63 38.27
CA ARG A 175 -8.38 4.46 38.87
C ARG A 175 -8.84 3.02 38.85
#